data_AF-A0A6S7HVQ8-F1
#
_entry.id   AF-A0A6S7HVQ8-F1
#
_cell.length_a   1.000
_cell.length_b   1.000
_cell.length_c   1.000
_cell.angle_alpha   90.00
_cell.angle_beta   90.00
_cell.angle_gamma   90.00
#
_symmetry.space_group_name_H-M   'P 1'
#
loop_
_entity.id
_entity.type
_entity.pdbx_description
1 polymer ?
#
loop_
_entity_poly.entity_id
_entity_poly.type
_entity_poly.pdbx_seq_one_letter_code
_entity_poly.pdbx_strand_id
1 'polypeptide(L)'
;MESINLLTDAGLDVHAVLFDGCYKNLAIARGVGCNINAIVGSFAHPSRPTKLLYVILDVCHMLKLAINGLGDKGIFYINGQPSIFWQLITQLHNTQKDD
;
A
#
# COMPACT_ATOMS: atom_id res chain seq x y z
N MET A 1 -17.37 7.03 2.80
CA MET A 1 -18.35 6.12 2.14
C MET A 1 -19.34 6.89 1.29
N GLU A 2 -19.80 8.06 1.72
CA GLU A 2 -20.73 8.90 0.95
C GLU A 2 -20.30 9.16 -0.50
N SER A 3 -19.02 9.47 -0.74
CA SER A 3 -18.51 9.67 -2.09
C SER A 3 -18.72 8.46 -3.02
N ILE A 4 -18.68 7.24 -2.48
CA ILE A 4 -18.91 6.01 -3.27
C ILE A 4 -20.40 5.89 -3.65
N ASN A 5 -21.30 6.24 -2.73
CA ASN A 5 -22.74 6.28 -3.02
C ASN A 5 -23.05 7.33 -4.09
N LEU A 6 -22.51 8.54 -3.97
CA LEU A 6 -22.74 9.62 -4.95
C LEU A 6 -22.24 9.25 -6.36
N LEU A 7 -21.09 8.59 -6.48
CA LEU A 7 -20.60 8.09 -7.77
C LEU A 7 -21.55 7.02 -8.35
N THR A 8 -22.07 6.15 -7.49
CA THR A 8 -23.03 5.11 -7.87
C THR A 8 -24.34 5.71 -8.36
N ASP A 9 -24.85 6.73 -7.67
CA ASP A 9 -26.08 7.44 -8.03
C ASP A 9 -25.93 8.21 -9.34
N ALA A 10 -24.72 8.67 -9.66
CA ALA A 10 -24.37 9.25 -10.95
C ALA A 10 -24.23 8.20 -12.08
N GLY A 11 -24.45 6.92 -11.79
CA GLY A 11 -24.39 5.82 -12.77
C GLY A 11 -22.99 5.25 -12.99
N LEU A 12 -21.98 5.64 -12.19
CA LEU A 12 -20.64 5.08 -12.27
C LEU A 12 -20.55 3.78 -11.47
N ASP A 13 -19.79 2.82 -12.00
CA ASP A 13 -19.56 1.54 -11.33
C ASP A 13 -18.17 1.51 -10.68
N VAL A 14 -18.10 1.78 -9.38
CA VAL A 14 -16.83 1.81 -8.63
C VAL A 14 -16.34 0.38 -8.40
N HIS A 15 -15.09 0.07 -8.73
CA HIS A 15 -14.51 -1.28 -8.51
C HIS A 15 -13.44 -1.32 -7.43
N ALA A 16 -12.71 -0.22 -7.26
CA ALA A 16 -11.59 -0.16 -6.33
C ALA A 16 -11.40 1.25 -5.77
N VAL A 17 -10.74 1.32 -4.61
CA VAL A 17 -10.26 2.55 -4.02
C VAL A 17 -8.74 2.45 -3.87
N LEU A 18 -8.06 3.48 -4.36
CA LEU A 18 -6.60 3.59 -4.32
C LEU A 18 -6.19 4.69 -3.34
N PHE A 19 -5.20 4.42 -2.49
CA PHE A 19 -4.65 5.41 -1.56
C PHE A 19 -3.22 5.04 -1.11
N ASP A 20 -2.50 5.99 -0.53
CA ASP A 20 -1.18 5.78 0.05
C ASP A 20 -1.23 5.01 1.40
N GLY A 21 -0.20 4.24 1.72
CA GLY A 21 -0.14 3.44 2.96
C GLY A 21 0.05 4.22 4.26
N CYS A 22 -0.40 5.48 4.35
CA CYS A 22 -0.39 6.23 5.61
C CYS A 22 -1.27 5.54 6.67
N TYR A 23 -0.84 5.60 7.94
CA TYR A 23 -1.51 4.95 9.07
C TYR A 23 -3.02 5.27 9.13
N LYS A 24 -3.39 6.53 8.87
CA LYS A 24 -4.80 6.96 8.88
C LYS A 24 -5.63 6.26 7.80
N ASN A 25 -5.10 6.13 6.59
CA ASN A 25 -5.81 5.46 5.48
C ASN A 25 -5.95 3.96 5.74
N LEU A 26 -4.90 3.33 6.28
CA LEU A 26 -4.95 1.94 6.73
C LEU A 26 -5.94 1.74 7.91
N ALA A 27 -6.12 2.72 8.78
CA ALA A 27 -7.12 2.66 9.85
C ALA A 27 -8.54 2.78 9.29
N ILE A 28 -8.78 3.66 8.33
CA ILE A 28 -10.08 3.79 7.65
C ILE A 28 -10.44 2.49 6.91
N ALA A 29 -9.48 1.91 6.17
CA ALA A 29 -9.68 0.63 5.49
C ALA A 29 -10.09 -0.49 6.47
N ARG A 30 -9.41 -0.58 7.62
CA ARG A 30 -9.79 -1.52 8.69
C ARG A 30 -11.19 -1.28 9.23
N GLY A 31 -11.58 -0.01 9.39
CA GLY A 31 -12.92 0.37 9.84
C GLY A 31 -14.04 -0.08 8.91
N VAL A 32 -13.77 -0.24 7.61
CA VAL A 32 -14.75 -0.75 6.63
C VAL A 32 -14.64 -2.27 6.39
N GLY A 33 -13.82 -2.98 7.17
CA GLY A 33 -13.63 -4.42 7.06
C GLY A 33 -12.50 -4.86 6.13
N CYS A 34 -11.77 -3.93 5.52
CA CYS A 34 -10.56 -4.24 4.76
C CYS A 34 -9.33 -4.27 5.69
N ASN A 35 -8.70 -5.43 5.82
CA ASN A 35 -7.50 -5.60 6.64
C ASN A 35 -6.35 -6.17 5.81
N ILE A 36 -5.49 -5.28 5.34
CA ILE A 36 -4.33 -5.61 4.51
C ILE A 36 -3.36 -6.56 5.24
N ASN A 37 -3.21 -6.42 6.57
CA ASN A 37 -2.35 -7.31 7.36
C ASN A 37 -2.89 -8.75 7.45
N ALA A 38 -4.21 -8.91 7.34
CA ALA A 38 -4.89 -10.21 7.27
C ALA A 38 -5.19 -10.64 5.82
N ILE A 39 -4.65 -9.93 4.82
CA ILE A 39 -4.84 -10.19 3.39
C ILE A 39 -6.34 -10.07 2.98
N VAL A 40 -7.13 -9.34 3.77
CA VAL A 40 -8.51 -8.98 3.42
C VAL A 40 -8.49 -7.67 2.63
N GLY A 41 -8.31 -7.78 1.31
CA GLY A 41 -8.09 -6.65 0.40
C GLY A 41 -9.35 -6.00 -0.18
N SER A 42 -10.53 -6.20 0.43
CA SER A 42 -11.78 -5.63 -0.08
C SER A 42 -12.78 -5.35 1.04
N PHE A 43 -13.81 -4.57 0.71
CA PHE A 43 -14.97 -4.32 1.56
C PHE A 43 -16.24 -4.25 0.72
N ALA A 44 -17.41 -4.44 1.35
CA ALA A 44 -18.69 -4.39 0.66
C ALA A 44 -19.04 -2.95 0.22
N HIS A 45 -19.64 -2.81 -0.95
CA HIS A 45 -20.14 -1.54 -1.43
C HIS A 45 -21.23 -1.00 -0.49
N PRO A 46 -21.17 0.27 -0.05
CA PRO A 46 -22.05 0.81 0.98
C PRO A 46 -23.55 0.71 0.67
N SER A 47 -23.94 0.90 -0.60
CA SER A 47 -25.33 0.73 -1.06
C SER A 47 -25.63 -0.57 -1.81
N ARG A 48 -24.63 -1.44 -2.05
CA ARG A 48 -24.78 -2.69 -2.83
C ARG A 48 -24.02 -3.84 -2.15
N PRO A 49 -24.57 -4.43 -1.06
CA PRO A 49 -23.81 -5.33 -0.18
C PRO A 49 -23.20 -6.57 -0.86
N THR A 50 -23.78 -7.02 -1.98
CA THR A 50 -23.28 -8.15 -2.77
C THR A 50 -22.09 -7.79 -3.68
N LYS A 51 -21.80 -6.50 -3.86
CA LYS A 51 -20.67 -6.01 -4.63
C LYS A 51 -19.50 -5.71 -3.71
N LEU A 52 -18.32 -6.21 -4.08
CA LEU A 52 -17.07 -5.91 -3.38
C LEU A 52 -16.33 -4.75 -4.06
N LEU A 53 -15.70 -3.93 -3.23
CA LEU A 53 -14.77 -2.87 -3.61
C LEU A 53 -13.38 -3.27 -3.15
N TYR A 54 -12.44 -3.31 -4.09
CA TYR A 54 -11.05 -3.68 -3.80
C TYR A 54 -10.27 -2.48 -3.27
N VAL A 55 -9.35 -2.73 -2.35
CA VAL A 55 -8.42 -1.73 -1.83
C VAL A 55 -7.05 -2.01 -2.41
N ILE A 56 -6.48 -1.01 -3.07
CA ILE A 56 -5.16 -1.08 -3.67
C ILE A 56 -4.32 0.04 -3.08
N LEU A 57 -3.14 -0.30 -2.55
CA LEU A 57 -2.20 0.73 -2.12
C LEU A 57 -1.48 1.31 -3.33
N ASP A 58 -1.19 2.62 -3.28
CA ASP A 58 -0.31 3.27 -4.26
C ASP A 58 1.07 2.62 -4.22
N VAL A 59 1.34 1.78 -5.22
CA VAL A 59 2.56 0.98 -5.34
C VAL A 59 3.81 1.86 -5.34
N CYS A 60 3.77 2.99 -6.05
CA CYS A 60 4.90 3.89 -6.15
C CYS A 60 5.21 4.52 -4.79
N HIS A 61 4.18 4.92 -4.04
CA HIS A 61 4.36 5.46 -2.71
C HIS A 61 4.87 4.38 -1.73
N MET A 62 4.32 3.17 -1.78
CA MET A 62 4.74 2.06 -0.93
C MET A 62 6.20 1.66 -1.18
N LEU A 63 6.63 1.60 -2.44
CA LEU A 63 8.02 1.31 -2.79
C LEU A 63 8.96 2.40 -2.28
N LYS A 64 8.57 3.67 -2.44
CA LYS A 64 9.34 4.81 -1.92
C LYS A 64 9.52 4.73 -0.40
N LEU A 65 8.46 4.38 0.34
CA LEU A 65 8.54 4.18 1.79
C LEU A 65 9.50 3.03 2.16
N ALA A 66 9.44 1.90 1.44
CA ALA A 66 10.33 0.77 1.69
C ALA A 66 11.81 1.14 1.45
N ILE A 67 12.10 1.85 0.36
CA ILE A 67 13.46 2.29 0.03
C ILE A 67 13.95 3.34 1.04
N ASN A 68 13.13 4.33 1.37
CA ASN A 68 13.48 5.34 2.38
C ASN A 68 13.74 4.70 3.74
N GLY A 69 12.90 3.73 4.13
CA GLY A 69 13.10 2.96 5.36
C GLY A 69 14.39 2.17 5.33
N LEU A 70 14.74 1.54 4.20
CA LEU A 70 16.00 0.81 4.07
C LEU A 70 17.20 1.74 4.12
N GLY A 71 17.13 2.91 3.47
CA GLY A 71 18.19 3.93 3.53
C GLY A 71 18.40 4.48 4.94
N ASP A 72 17.32 4.73 5.70
CA ASP A 72 17.39 5.20 7.09
C ASP A 72 17.91 4.13 8.06
N LYS A 73 17.46 2.87 7.91
CA LYS A 73 17.83 1.78 8.83
C LYS A 73 19.10 1.05 8.45
N GLY A 74 19.55 1.16 7.20
CA GLY A 74 20.72 0.48 6.65
C GLY A 74 20.55 -1.02 6.40
N ILE A 75 19.77 -1.73 7.23
CA ILE A 75 19.55 -3.18 7.13
C ILE A 75 18.10 -3.51 7.47
N PHE A 76 17.46 -4.36 6.68
CA PHE A 76 16.22 -5.05 7.08
C PHE A 76 16.47 -6.51 7.43
N TYR A 77 15.70 -6.98 8.41
CA TYR A 77 15.79 -8.34 8.94
C TYR A 77 14.58 -9.16 8.49
N ILE A 78 14.82 -10.38 8.03
CA ILE A 78 13.78 -11.36 7.71
C ILE A 78 13.96 -12.51 8.72
N ASN A 79 12.90 -12.83 9.47
CA ASN A 79 12.94 -13.86 10.52
C ASN A 79 14.08 -13.66 11.54
N GLY A 80 14.37 -12.40 11.88
CA GLY A 80 15.44 -12.04 12.82
C GLY A 80 16.86 -12.05 12.23
N GLN A 81 17.03 -12.38 10.94
CA GLN A 81 18.33 -12.44 10.28
C GLN A 81 18.55 -11.23 9.36
N PRO A 82 19.71 -10.56 9.39
CA PRO A 82 20.01 -9.45 8.50
C PRO A 82 20.00 -9.95 7.05
N SER A 83 19.11 -9.42 6.22
CA SER A 83 18.80 -10.01 4.91
C SER A 83 18.89 -9.01 3.75
N ILE A 84 18.57 -7.74 3.98
CA ILE A 84 18.55 -6.71 2.94
C ILE A 84 19.43 -5.55 3.41
N PHE A 85 20.48 -5.23 2.65
CA PHE A 85 21.51 -4.28 3.04
C PHE A 85 21.54 -3.07 2.10
N TRP A 86 21.36 -1.86 2.64
CA TRP A 86 21.50 -0.61 1.90
C TRP A 86 22.88 -0.44 1.28
N GLN A 87 23.91 -1.00 1.92
CA GLN A 87 25.29 -0.96 1.44
C GLN A 87 25.43 -1.53 0.02
N LEU A 88 24.69 -2.58 -0.34
CA LEU A 88 24.74 -3.18 -1.68
C LEU A 88 24.23 -2.20 -2.75
N ILE A 89 23.18 -1.43 -2.44
CA ILE A 89 22.65 -0.39 -3.34
C ILE A 89 23.69 0.73 -3.52
N THR A 90 24.35 1.13 -2.43
CA THR A 90 25.39 2.17 -2.47
C THR A 90 26.62 1.71 -3.27
N GLN A 91 27.06 0.47 -3.07
CA GLN A 91 28.18 -0.12 -3.80
C GLN A 91 27.88 -0.21 -5.29
N LEU A 92 26.70 -0.71 -5.66
CA LEU A 92 26.26 -0.77 -7.05
C LEU A 92 26.29 0.62 -7.72
N HIS A 93 25.74 1.63 -7.03
CA HIS A 93 25.73 3.01 -7.53
C HIS A 93 27.12 3.59 -7.76
N ASN A 94 28.07 3.31 -6.85
CA ASN A 94 29.45 3.77 -7.00
C ASN A 94 30.15 3.06 -8.16
N THR A 95 30.00 1.73 -8.28
CA THR A 95 30.57 0.97 -9.40
C THR A 95 30.08 1.51 -10.74
N GLN A 96 28.79 1.85 -10.86
CA GLN A 96 28.22 2.40 -12.10
C GLN A 96 28.63 3.85 -12.41
N LYS A 97 29.20 4.57 -11.44
CA LYS A 97 29.69 5.95 -11.63
C LYS A 97 31.16 6.02 -12.01
N ASP A 98 31.92 4.98 -11.67
CA ASP A 98 33.33 4.87 -11.96
C ASP A 98 33.60 4.30 -13.38
N ASP A 99 32.54 3.85 -14.09
CA ASP A 99 32.49 3.54 -15.53
C ASP A 99 32.12 4.80 -16.36
#